data_AF-A0A0F9EZB9-F1
#
_entry.id   AF-A0A0F9EZB9-F1
#
_cell.length_a   1.000
_cell.length_b   1.000
_cell.length_c   1.000
_cell.angle_alpha   90.00
_cell.angle_beta   90.00
_cell.angle_gamma   90.00
#
_symmetry.space_group_name_H-M   'P 1'
#
loop_
_entity.id
_entity.type
_entity.pdbx_description
1 polymer ?
#
loop_
_entity_poly.entity_id
_entity_poly.type
_entity_poly.pdbx_seq_one_letter_code
_entity_poly.pdbx_strand_id
1 'polypeptide(L)'
;IIQPLNEYTVIKHTGGINGFLAHARYIPEQKLYVAVLANSNHINPIFINEKLTARALGIALPEFKKADVTEQQLDAVADLADQYSLGEIRTTHNQNLVLADVKKSDLFELWQKAKAGGFATPNIGTLTDMICCPGGDFCSLANAKSIPVAEALQRKFDDMDYVYDLGDLSLNISGCMNACGHHHVGNIGILGVDKKGEEFYQVQLGGSSDSDATLGKVLGPSFGREEMPEVIEKILNVYVENRQGDELFLDTYRRIGLTPFKESVYAKDH
;
A
#
# COMPACT_ATOMS: atom_id res chain seq x y z
N ILE A 1 16.23 1.77 0.95
CA ILE A 1 16.99 2.17 -0.27
C ILE A 1 17.05 0.99 -1.24
N ILE A 2 16.06 0.86 -2.13
CA ILE A 2 16.19 -0.02 -3.30
C ILE A 2 17.16 0.68 -4.24
N GLN A 3 18.38 0.16 -4.41
CA GLN A 3 19.20 0.60 -5.55
C GLN A 3 18.53 0.04 -6.81
N PRO A 4 17.92 0.87 -7.66
CA PRO A 4 17.45 0.35 -8.93
C PRO A 4 18.67 -0.14 -9.70
N LEU A 5 18.52 -1.22 -10.46
CA LEU A 5 19.61 -1.78 -11.29
C LEU A 5 20.06 -0.82 -12.41
N ASN A 6 19.57 0.41 -12.43
CA ASN A 6 19.81 1.46 -13.42
C ASN A 6 21.29 1.86 -13.52
N GLU A 7 22.10 1.54 -12.51
CA GLU A 7 23.56 1.72 -12.53
C GLU A 7 24.30 0.66 -13.37
N TYR A 8 23.61 -0.40 -13.78
CA TYR A 8 24.16 -1.50 -14.55
C TYR A 8 23.60 -1.54 -15.97
N THR A 9 24.44 -1.79 -16.96
CA THR A 9 23.99 -2.06 -18.32
C THR A 9 23.34 -3.44 -18.33
N VAL A 10 22.05 -3.51 -18.69
CA VAL A 10 21.31 -4.78 -18.65
C VAL A 10 20.94 -5.23 -20.05
N ILE A 11 21.42 -6.40 -20.47
CA ILE A 11 20.99 -7.05 -21.72
C ILE A 11 19.89 -8.06 -21.38
N LYS A 12 18.71 -7.88 -21.99
CA LYS A 12 17.52 -8.72 -21.75
C LYS A 12 17.26 -9.63 -22.95
N HIS A 13 17.06 -10.91 -22.68
CA HIS A 13 16.58 -11.87 -23.68
C HIS A 13 15.33 -12.57 -23.14
N THR A 14 14.25 -12.52 -23.92
CA THR A 14 12.99 -13.20 -23.61
C THR A 14 12.58 -14.06 -24.79
N GLY A 15 12.24 -15.33 -24.56
CA GLY A 15 11.88 -16.26 -25.63
C GLY A 15 11.40 -17.62 -25.12
N GLY A 16 10.96 -18.48 -26.04
CA GLY A 16 10.58 -19.87 -25.74
C GLY A 16 11.73 -20.84 -26.07
N ILE A 17 12.14 -21.68 -25.12
CA ILE A 17 13.13 -22.74 -25.35
C ILE A 17 12.49 -24.09 -24.98
N ASN A 18 12.30 -24.98 -25.96
CA ASN A 18 11.77 -26.34 -25.76
C ASN A 18 10.49 -26.41 -24.88
N GLY A 19 9.58 -25.45 -25.04
CA GLY A 19 8.33 -25.36 -24.27
C GLY A 19 8.38 -24.53 -22.98
N PHE A 20 9.54 -23.98 -22.62
CA PHE A 20 9.73 -23.13 -21.43
C PHE A 20 9.73 -21.65 -21.81
N LEU A 21 9.08 -20.81 -21.01
CA LEU A 21 9.26 -19.35 -21.05
C LEU A 21 10.60 -19.01 -20.39
N ALA A 22 11.52 -18.44 -21.17
CA ALA A 22 12.85 -18.05 -20.73
C ALA A 22 12.93 -16.53 -20.57
N HIS A 23 13.43 -16.07 -19.42
CA HIS A 23 13.88 -14.69 -19.24
C HIS A 23 15.30 -14.69 -18.69
N ALA A 24 16.21 -14.05 -19.42
CA ALA A 24 17.61 -13.96 -19.05
C ALA A 24 18.09 -12.52 -19.03
N ARG A 25 19.00 -12.25 -18.09
CA ARG A 25 19.57 -10.96 -17.80
C ARG A 25 21.06 -11.10 -17.65
N TYR A 26 21.81 -10.37 -18.47
CA TYR A 26 23.26 -10.25 -18.32
C TYR A 26 23.61 -8.87 -17.80
N ILE A 27 24.50 -8.83 -16.82
CA ILE A 27 25.10 -7.64 -16.22
C ILE A 27 26.60 -7.69 -16.50
N PRO A 28 27.07 -7.03 -17.58
CA PRO A 28 28.47 -7.09 -18.02
C PRO A 28 29.46 -6.63 -16.96
N GLU A 29 29.12 -5.59 -16.20
CA GLU A 29 29.99 -4.97 -15.20
C GLU A 29 30.34 -5.95 -14.07
N GLN A 30 29.42 -6.86 -13.75
CA GLN A 30 29.57 -7.87 -12.71
C GLN A 30 29.90 -9.26 -13.28
N LYS A 31 30.01 -9.38 -14.62
CA LYS A 31 30.09 -10.65 -15.35
C LYS A 31 29.03 -11.66 -14.88
N LEU A 32 27.85 -11.15 -14.52
CA LEU A 32 26.79 -11.91 -13.89
C LEU A 32 25.69 -12.20 -14.92
N TYR A 33 25.39 -13.48 -15.11
CA TYR A 33 24.29 -13.93 -15.95
C TYR A 33 23.25 -14.63 -15.11
N VAL A 34 22.01 -14.13 -15.11
CA VAL A 34 20.88 -14.73 -14.41
C VAL A 34 19.84 -15.10 -15.44
N ALA A 35 19.52 -16.39 -15.55
CA ALA A 35 18.49 -16.89 -16.43
C ALA A 35 17.47 -17.71 -15.66
N VAL A 36 16.19 -17.48 -15.97
CA VAL A 36 15.06 -18.22 -15.41
C VAL A 36 14.33 -18.89 -16.57
N LEU A 37 14.18 -20.21 -16.46
CA LEU A 37 13.38 -21.03 -17.37
C LEU A 37 12.16 -21.52 -16.59
N ALA A 38 10.96 -21.13 -17.02
CA ALA A 38 9.71 -21.55 -16.39
C ALA A 38 8.90 -22.42 -17.36
N ASN A 39 8.51 -23.62 -16.93
CA ASN A 39 7.63 -24.52 -17.68
C ASN A 39 6.16 -24.42 -17.26
N SER A 40 5.75 -23.24 -16.79
CA SER A 40 4.41 -23.03 -16.23
C SER A 40 3.93 -21.62 -16.54
N ASN A 41 2.66 -21.49 -16.90
CA ASN A 41 2.02 -20.20 -17.17
C ASN A 41 1.64 -19.44 -15.89
N HIS A 42 1.85 -20.05 -14.72
CA HIS A 42 1.52 -19.46 -13.41
C HIS A 42 2.70 -18.74 -12.76
N ILE A 43 3.90 -18.85 -13.35
CA ILE A 43 5.12 -18.24 -12.83
C ILE A 43 5.64 -17.26 -13.87
N ASN A 44 5.67 -15.98 -13.54
CA ASN A 44 6.27 -14.97 -14.41
C ASN A 44 7.80 -15.00 -14.27
N PRO A 45 8.55 -15.48 -15.29
CA PRO A 45 10.01 -15.62 -15.18
C PRO A 45 10.72 -14.26 -15.06
N ILE A 46 10.09 -13.15 -15.47
CA ILE A 46 10.64 -11.80 -15.35
C ILE A 46 10.80 -11.43 -13.87
N PHE A 47 9.74 -11.64 -13.08
CA PHE A 47 9.74 -11.29 -11.66
C PHE A 47 10.72 -12.14 -10.85
N ILE A 48 10.83 -13.44 -11.15
CA ILE A 48 11.83 -14.31 -10.52
C ILE A 48 13.25 -13.88 -10.92
N ASN A 49 13.46 -13.57 -12.20
CA ASN A 49 14.76 -13.13 -12.69
C ASN A 49 15.21 -11.83 -11.99
N GLU A 50 14.28 -10.90 -11.76
CA GLU A 50 14.55 -9.67 -11.00
C GLU A 50 14.94 -9.93 -9.55
N LYS A 51 14.20 -10.79 -8.85
CA LYS A 51 14.53 -11.19 -7.48
C LYS A 51 15.89 -11.88 -7.37
N LEU A 52 16.18 -12.82 -8.27
CA LEU A 52 17.46 -13.53 -8.28
C LEU A 52 18.63 -12.59 -8.63
N THR A 53 18.40 -11.64 -9.54
CA THR A 53 19.40 -10.62 -9.89
C THR A 53 19.69 -9.70 -8.71
N ALA A 54 18.66 -9.18 -8.03
CA ALA A 54 18.83 -8.35 -6.84
C ALA A 54 19.59 -9.09 -5.72
N ARG A 55 19.25 -10.36 -5.49
CA ARG A 55 19.94 -11.21 -4.50
C ARG A 55 21.40 -11.47 -4.87
N ALA A 56 21.69 -11.77 -6.12
CA ALA A 56 23.05 -12.02 -6.60
C ALA A 56 23.95 -10.76 -6.50
N LEU A 57 23.34 -9.57 -6.51
CA LEU A 57 24.02 -8.29 -6.35
C LEU A 57 24.03 -7.79 -4.89
N GLY A 58 23.48 -8.56 -3.95
CA GLY A 58 23.42 -8.17 -2.54
C GLY A 58 22.49 -7.00 -2.23
N ILE A 59 21.54 -6.69 -3.14
CA ILE A 59 20.56 -5.61 -2.97
C ILE A 59 19.40 -6.13 -2.10
N ALA A 60 19.12 -5.44 -0.99
CA ALA A 60 17.96 -5.75 -0.15
C ALA A 60 16.66 -5.35 -0.86
N LEU A 61 15.70 -6.28 -0.93
CA LEU A 61 14.34 -6.01 -1.41
C LEU A 61 13.40 -5.93 -0.20
N PRO A 62 12.54 -4.91 -0.11
CA PRO A 62 11.44 -4.96 0.84
C PRO A 62 10.34 -5.93 0.38
N GLU A 63 9.77 -6.67 1.32
CA GLU A 63 8.56 -7.48 1.09
C GLU A 63 7.32 -6.64 1.39
N PHE A 64 6.68 -6.09 0.35
CA PHE A 64 5.30 -5.60 0.46
C PHE A 64 4.36 -6.72 0.03
N LYS A 65 3.65 -7.27 1.02
CA LYS A 65 2.58 -8.24 0.76
C LYS A 65 1.33 -7.50 0.29
N LYS A 66 0.76 -8.04 -0.78
CA LYS A 66 -0.57 -7.73 -1.30
C LYS A 66 -1.58 -7.64 -0.15
N ALA A 67 -2.58 -6.75 -0.27
CA ALA A 67 -3.74 -6.70 0.62
C ALA A 67 -4.71 -7.88 0.38
N ASP A 68 -4.17 -9.10 0.23
CA ASP A 68 -4.89 -10.36 0.10
C ASP A 68 -4.29 -11.34 1.11
N VAL A 69 -5.14 -11.94 1.94
CA VAL A 69 -4.74 -13.03 2.83
C VAL A 69 -4.75 -14.32 2.04
N THR A 70 -3.60 -15.00 1.92
CA THR A 70 -3.55 -16.31 1.25
C THR A 70 -4.21 -17.40 2.09
N GLU A 71 -4.57 -18.54 1.49
CA GLU A 71 -5.05 -19.73 2.20
C GLU A 71 -4.09 -20.11 3.35
N GLN A 72 -2.78 -20.13 3.08
CA GLN A 72 -1.78 -20.45 4.11
C GLN A 72 -1.74 -19.42 5.24
N GLN A 73 -2.01 -18.15 4.93
CA GLN A 73 -2.11 -17.11 5.94
C GLN A 73 -3.41 -17.24 6.75
N LEU A 74 -4.53 -17.62 6.12
CA LEU A 74 -5.79 -17.90 6.81
C LEU A 74 -5.64 -19.09 7.78
N ASP A 75 -5.03 -20.18 7.32
CA ASP A 75 -4.73 -21.33 8.19
C ASP A 75 -3.80 -20.92 9.33
N ALA A 76 -2.73 -20.16 9.02
CA ALA A 76 -1.78 -19.70 10.03
C ALA A 76 -2.45 -18.82 11.10
N VAL A 77 -3.36 -17.91 10.73
CA VAL A 77 -4.05 -17.08 11.73
C VAL A 77 -5.08 -17.88 12.54
N ALA A 78 -5.72 -18.88 11.93
CA ALA A 78 -6.61 -19.80 12.63
C ALA A 78 -5.84 -20.61 13.69
N ASP A 79 -4.67 -21.16 13.33
CA ASP A 79 -3.79 -21.87 14.28
C ASP A 79 -3.35 -20.97 15.44
N LEU A 80 -3.02 -19.70 15.16
CA LEU A 80 -2.70 -18.72 16.20
C LEU A 80 -3.90 -18.46 17.11
N ALA A 81 -5.11 -18.40 16.56
CA ALA A 81 -6.31 -18.18 17.35
C ALA A 81 -6.63 -19.37 18.27
N ASP A 82 -6.54 -20.59 17.76
CA ASP A 82 -6.73 -21.82 18.54
C ASP A 82 -5.72 -21.93 19.68
N GLN A 83 -4.46 -21.57 19.41
CA GLN A 83 -3.40 -21.66 20.41
C GLN A 83 -3.48 -20.56 21.48
N TYR A 84 -3.80 -19.31 21.09
CA TYR A 84 -3.58 -18.14 21.95
C TYR A 84 -4.84 -17.34 22.29
N SER A 85 -5.93 -17.49 21.54
CA SER A 85 -7.09 -16.57 21.55
C SER A 85 -8.42 -17.34 21.66
N LEU A 86 -8.40 -18.50 22.33
CA LEU A 86 -9.58 -19.34 22.57
C LEU A 86 -10.32 -19.78 21.29
N GLY A 87 -9.62 -19.84 20.15
CA GLY A 87 -10.21 -20.16 18.84
C GLY A 87 -11.02 -19.00 18.23
N GLU A 88 -10.88 -17.76 18.73
CA GLU A 88 -11.61 -16.60 18.25
C GLU A 88 -10.67 -15.56 17.60
N ILE A 89 -11.14 -14.99 16.48
CA ILE A 89 -10.53 -13.82 15.82
C ILE A 89 -11.63 -12.78 15.62
N ARG A 90 -11.33 -11.51 15.90
CA ARG A 90 -12.21 -10.38 15.58
C ARG A 90 -11.62 -9.56 14.45
N THR A 91 -12.47 -9.02 13.59
CA THR A 91 -12.07 -8.03 12.58
C THR A 91 -12.39 -6.63 13.06
N THR A 92 -11.60 -5.66 12.64
CA THR A 92 -11.79 -4.25 12.97
C THR A 92 -12.35 -3.48 11.77
N HIS A 93 -12.87 -2.28 12.01
CA HIS A 93 -13.27 -1.38 10.94
C HIS A 93 -12.10 -0.95 10.03
N ASN A 94 -10.86 -0.99 10.55
CA ASN A 94 -9.62 -0.79 9.80
C ASN A 94 -9.20 -2.00 8.96
N GLN A 95 -10.04 -3.03 8.83
CA GLN A 95 -9.73 -4.27 8.11
C GLN A 95 -8.56 -5.07 8.73
N ASN A 96 -8.21 -4.80 9.99
CA ASN A 96 -7.22 -5.56 10.76
C ASN A 96 -7.84 -6.71 11.56
N LEU A 97 -7.00 -7.67 11.96
CA LEU A 97 -7.35 -8.82 12.80
C LEU A 97 -6.94 -8.61 14.25
N VAL A 98 -7.77 -9.06 15.19
CA VAL A 98 -7.54 -8.99 16.64
C VAL A 98 -7.66 -10.38 17.24
N LEU A 99 -6.58 -10.81 17.90
CA LEU A 99 -6.56 -11.97 18.80
C LEU A 99 -6.79 -11.47 20.22
N ALA A 100 -7.96 -11.79 20.78
CA ALA A 100 -8.38 -11.36 22.10
C ALA A 100 -7.94 -12.37 23.18
N ASP A 101 -7.98 -11.95 24.45
CA ASP A 101 -7.82 -12.86 25.60
C ASP A 101 -6.49 -13.64 25.65
N VAL A 102 -5.45 -13.12 24.97
CA VAL A 102 -4.10 -13.70 24.96
C VAL A 102 -3.41 -13.51 26.31
N LYS A 103 -2.84 -14.58 26.85
CA LYS A 103 -2.03 -14.51 28.09
C LYS A 103 -0.81 -13.62 27.88
N LYS A 104 -0.56 -12.72 28.82
CA LYS A 104 0.58 -11.79 28.77
C LYS A 104 1.94 -12.48 28.57
N SER A 105 2.12 -13.67 29.16
CA SER A 105 3.36 -14.47 29.01
C SER A 105 3.64 -14.91 27.58
N ASP A 106 2.60 -15.05 26.76
CA ASP A 106 2.66 -15.70 25.46
C ASP A 106 2.79 -14.67 24.32
N LEU A 107 2.63 -13.37 24.64
CA LEU A 107 2.63 -12.28 23.66
C LEU A 107 3.88 -12.24 22.78
N PHE A 108 5.07 -12.49 23.34
CA PHE A 108 6.31 -12.44 22.57
C PHE A 108 6.44 -13.63 21.60
N GLU A 109 5.96 -14.82 22.00
CA GLU A 109 5.94 -15.98 21.11
C GLU A 109 4.90 -15.79 19.99
N LEU A 110 3.70 -15.37 20.36
CA LEU A 110 2.64 -15.04 19.40
C LEU A 110 3.12 -14.00 18.38
N TRP A 111 3.72 -12.90 18.84
CA TRP A 111 4.24 -11.86 17.95
C TRP A 111 5.29 -12.39 16.97
N GLN A 112 6.22 -13.24 17.41
CA GLN A 112 7.22 -13.84 16.51
C GLN A 112 6.56 -14.72 15.43
N LYS A 113 5.58 -15.53 15.81
CA LYS A 113 4.83 -16.37 14.85
C LYS A 113 4.00 -15.54 13.88
N ALA A 114 3.27 -14.54 14.39
CA ALA A 114 2.50 -13.61 13.57
C ALA A 114 3.40 -12.83 12.59
N LYS A 115 4.58 -12.41 13.03
CA LYS A 115 5.59 -11.76 12.19
C LYS A 115 6.07 -12.68 11.07
N ALA A 116 6.36 -13.95 11.37
CA ALA A 116 6.73 -14.94 10.35
C ALA A 116 5.60 -15.18 9.33
N GLY A 117 4.33 -15.12 9.77
CA GLY A 117 3.15 -15.16 8.89
C GLY A 117 2.90 -13.89 8.08
N GLY A 118 3.60 -12.79 8.39
CA GLY A 118 3.42 -11.48 7.77
C GLY A 118 2.20 -10.70 8.29
N PHE A 119 1.79 -10.94 9.54
CA PHE A 119 0.67 -10.26 10.20
C PHE A 119 1.09 -9.16 11.18
N ALA A 120 2.40 -9.00 11.43
CA ALA A 120 2.92 -8.08 12.45
C ALA A 120 3.66 -6.88 11.84
N THR A 121 3.06 -6.26 10.82
CA THR A 121 3.55 -4.97 10.31
C THR A 121 3.28 -3.88 11.36
N PRO A 122 4.29 -3.12 11.79
CA PRO A 122 4.12 -2.12 12.84
C PRO A 122 3.60 -0.82 12.25
N ASN A 123 2.34 -0.77 11.79
CA ASN A 123 1.82 0.40 11.08
C ASN A 123 0.42 0.85 11.52
N ILE A 124 -0.14 0.26 12.56
CA ILE A 124 -1.47 0.61 13.10
C ILE A 124 -1.58 2.13 13.32
N GLY A 125 -2.65 2.74 12.78
CA GLY A 125 -2.92 4.18 12.91
C GLY A 125 -2.10 5.09 11.98
N THR A 126 -1.14 4.54 11.23
CA THR A 126 -0.32 5.31 10.31
C THR A 126 -0.94 5.40 8.91
N LEU A 127 -0.38 6.25 8.05
CA LEU A 127 -0.75 6.41 6.64
C LEU A 127 -0.93 5.09 5.88
N THR A 128 -0.14 4.06 6.22
CA THR A 128 -0.14 2.77 5.50
C THR A 128 -1.13 1.75 6.08
N ASP A 129 -1.78 2.03 7.22
CA ASP A 129 -2.91 1.29 7.77
C ASP A 129 -4.23 1.71 7.08
N MET A 130 -4.26 1.45 5.76
CA MET A 130 -5.30 1.95 4.88
C MET A 130 -6.54 1.07 4.88
N ILE A 131 -7.72 1.70 4.88
CA ILE A 131 -8.97 1.02 4.57
C ILE A 131 -9.16 1.04 3.06
N CYS A 132 -9.25 -0.13 2.43
CA CYS A 132 -9.43 -0.24 0.99
C CYS A 132 -10.59 -1.17 0.64
N CYS A 133 -11.55 -0.67 -0.14
CA CYS A 133 -12.55 -1.58 -0.71
C CYS A 133 -11.92 -2.42 -1.84
N PRO A 134 -12.53 -3.55 -2.23
CA PRO A 134 -12.00 -4.36 -3.33
C PRO A 134 -12.07 -3.69 -4.71
N GLY A 135 -12.94 -2.67 -4.90
CA GLY A 135 -13.06 -1.96 -6.17
C GLY A 135 -13.37 -2.87 -7.36
N GLY A 136 -13.03 -2.42 -8.56
CA GLY A 136 -13.23 -3.18 -9.81
C GLY A 136 -12.41 -4.47 -9.91
N ASP A 137 -11.57 -4.77 -8.91
CA ASP A 137 -10.81 -6.02 -8.85
C ASP A 137 -11.72 -7.21 -8.53
N PHE A 138 -12.73 -7.01 -7.66
CA PHE A 138 -13.69 -8.07 -7.28
C PHE A 138 -15.16 -7.62 -7.23
N CYS A 139 -15.45 -6.32 -7.31
CA CYS A 139 -16.81 -5.78 -7.23
C CYS A 139 -17.31 -5.34 -8.61
N SER A 140 -18.42 -5.92 -9.06
CA SER A 140 -19.08 -5.56 -10.33
C SER A 140 -19.78 -4.19 -10.31
N LEU A 141 -19.94 -3.57 -9.14
CA LEU A 141 -20.56 -2.25 -8.95
C LEU A 141 -19.53 -1.12 -8.89
N ALA A 142 -18.23 -1.45 -8.96
CA ALA A 142 -17.19 -0.45 -8.83
C ALA A 142 -17.01 0.34 -10.12
N ASN A 143 -16.63 1.61 -9.98
CA ASN A 143 -16.33 2.50 -11.09
C ASN A 143 -14.83 2.47 -11.43
N ALA A 144 -13.99 2.16 -10.45
CA ALA A 144 -12.55 1.99 -10.60
C ALA A 144 -12.03 0.89 -9.68
N LYS A 145 -10.84 0.38 -10.00
CA LYS A 145 -10.06 -0.47 -9.10
C LYS A 145 -9.56 0.33 -7.91
N SER A 146 -9.21 -0.33 -6.82
CA SER A 146 -8.70 0.36 -5.61
C SER A 146 -7.52 -0.33 -4.98
N ILE A 147 -7.44 -1.66 -5.07
CA ILE A 147 -6.31 -2.42 -4.54
C ILE A 147 -4.98 -1.96 -5.18
N PRO A 148 -4.87 -1.77 -6.51
CA PRO A 148 -3.62 -1.31 -7.11
C PRO A 148 -3.17 0.08 -6.64
N VAL A 149 -4.11 0.96 -6.25
CA VAL A 149 -3.78 2.28 -5.68
C VAL A 149 -3.24 2.13 -4.27
N ALA A 150 -3.92 1.36 -3.42
CA ALA A 150 -3.42 1.04 -2.07
C ALA A 150 -2.01 0.44 -2.12
N GLU A 151 -1.78 -0.54 -2.99
CA GLU A 151 -0.45 -1.14 -3.14
C GLU A 151 0.61 -0.14 -3.63
N ALA A 152 0.26 0.76 -4.55
CA ALA A 152 1.17 1.78 -5.03
C ALA A 152 1.55 2.77 -3.92
N LEU A 153 0.59 3.13 -3.06
CA LEU A 153 0.83 3.96 -1.88
C LEU A 153 1.69 3.24 -0.85
N GLN A 154 1.42 1.96 -0.54
CA GLN A 154 2.28 1.17 0.36
C GLN A 154 3.72 1.09 -0.14
N ARG A 155 3.92 0.90 -1.46
CA ARG A 155 5.27 0.88 -2.06
C ARG A 155 5.96 2.24 -2.04
N LYS A 156 5.20 3.33 -2.17
CA LYS A 156 5.73 4.70 -2.16
C LYS A 156 6.13 5.16 -0.76
N PHE A 157 5.35 4.77 0.24
CA PHE A 157 5.54 5.13 1.65
C PHE A 157 6.02 3.91 2.44
N ASP A 158 7.14 3.34 2.02
CA ASP A 158 7.72 2.16 2.65
C ASP A 158 8.71 2.43 3.79
N ASP A 159 9.14 3.68 3.91
CA ASP A 159 9.98 4.14 5.01
C ASP A 159 9.13 4.28 6.28
N MET A 160 9.28 3.32 7.19
CA MET A 160 8.54 3.30 8.45
C MET A 160 8.88 4.49 9.35
N ASP A 161 10.12 4.98 9.34
CA ASP A 161 10.51 6.11 10.19
C ASP A 161 9.77 7.37 9.71
N TYR A 162 9.69 7.58 8.39
CA TYR A 162 8.89 8.65 7.81
C TYR A 162 7.40 8.51 8.13
N VAL A 163 6.84 7.32 7.93
CA VAL A 163 5.42 7.05 8.18
C VAL A 163 5.04 7.26 9.65
N TYR A 164 5.92 6.91 10.58
CA TYR A 164 5.72 7.17 12.01
C TYR A 164 5.86 8.65 12.37
N ASP A 165 6.81 9.36 11.75
CA ASP A 165 6.99 10.80 11.98
C ASP A 165 5.79 11.63 11.52
N LEU A 166 4.96 11.13 10.59
CA LEU A 166 3.70 11.76 10.21
C LEU A 166 2.65 11.77 11.34
N GLY A 167 2.76 10.86 12.31
CA GLY A 167 1.76 10.65 13.36
C GLY A 167 0.50 9.92 12.88
N ASP A 168 -0.54 9.94 13.71
CA ASP A 168 -1.83 9.31 13.39
C ASP A 168 -2.46 9.96 12.16
N LEU A 169 -2.68 9.17 11.12
CA LEU A 169 -3.16 9.63 9.83
C LEU A 169 -3.90 8.52 9.09
N SER A 170 -5.22 8.71 8.89
CA SER A 170 -6.05 7.75 8.15
C SER A 170 -6.13 8.05 6.66
N LEU A 171 -5.97 7.01 5.84
CA LEU A 171 -6.20 7.06 4.39
C LEU A 171 -7.17 5.96 3.96
N ASN A 172 -8.27 6.39 3.34
CA ASN A 172 -9.42 5.55 3.03
C ASN A 172 -9.71 5.56 1.52
N ILE A 173 -9.82 4.38 0.91
CA ILE A 173 -9.98 4.21 -0.55
C ILE A 173 -11.29 3.48 -0.87
N SER A 174 -12.10 4.08 -1.73
CA SER A 174 -13.31 3.47 -2.28
C SER A 174 -13.29 3.53 -3.81
N GLY A 175 -13.55 2.41 -4.48
CA GLY A 175 -13.60 2.32 -5.94
C GLY A 175 -14.90 2.87 -6.56
N CYS A 176 -15.89 3.26 -5.76
CA CYS A 176 -17.11 3.94 -6.21
C CYS A 176 -17.81 4.70 -5.06
N MET A 177 -18.92 5.38 -5.40
CA MET A 177 -19.70 6.20 -4.47
C MET A 177 -20.38 5.43 -3.33
N ASN A 178 -20.49 4.09 -3.40
CA ASN A 178 -21.05 3.29 -2.31
C ASN A 178 -20.20 3.38 -1.03
N ALA A 179 -18.96 3.86 -1.15
CA ALA A 179 -18.11 4.24 -0.03
C ALA A 179 -17.86 3.09 0.98
N CYS A 180 -17.74 1.84 0.53
CA CYS A 180 -17.43 0.71 1.41
C CYS A 180 -16.09 0.86 2.15
N GLY A 181 -15.16 1.68 1.62
CA GLY A 181 -13.93 2.04 2.31
C GLY A 181 -14.05 3.33 3.14
N HIS A 182 -15.24 3.93 3.26
CA HIS A 182 -15.50 5.13 4.05
C HIS A 182 -14.60 6.33 3.70
N HIS A 183 -14.32 6.54 2.41
CA HIS A 183 -13.42 7.59 1.94
C HIS A 183 -13.82 9.01 2.37
N HIS A 184 -15.10 9.27 2.67
CA HIS A 184 -15.55 10.59 3.14
C HIS A 184 -15.07 10.96 4.55
N VAL A 185 -14.70 9.98 5.38
CA VAL A 185 -14.34 10.20 6.80
C VAL A 185 -12.89 9.87 7.11
N GLY A 186 -12.11 9.38 6.14
CA GLY A 186 -10.66 9.35 6.26
C GLY A 186 -10.08 10.77 6.21
N ASN A 187 -8.97 11.01 6.92
CA ASN A 187 -8.29 12.31 6.83
C ASN A 187 -7.88 12.60 5.39
N ILE A 188 -7.44 11.55 4.68
CA ILE A 188 -7.26 11.51 3.23
C ILE A 188 -8.24 10.46 2.66
N GLY A 189 -9.17 10.91 1.83
CA GLY A 189 -10.15 10.08 1.14
C GLY A 189 -9.86 9.97 -0.35
N ILE A 190 -9.93 8.77 -0.91
CA ILE A 190 -9.78 8.52 -2.35
C ILE A 190 -11.05 7.85 -2.89
N LEU A 191 -11.69 8.51 -3.86
CA LEU A 191 -12.88 8.02 -4.57
C LEU A 191 -12.55 7.69 -6.03
N GLY A 192 -12.72 6.43 -6.41
CA GLY A 192 -12.73 5.96 -7.78
C GLY A 192 -13.96 6.44 -8.55
N VAL A 193 -13.73 7.03 -9.72
CA VAL A 193 -14.76 7.49 -10.66
C VAL A 193 -14.42 7.01 -12.07
N ASP A 194 -15.45 6.61 -12.82
CA ASP A 194 -15.32 6.30 -14.25
C ASP A 194 -15.56 7.59 -15.05
N LYS A 195 -14.68 7.85 -16.01
CA LYS A 195 -14.90 8.88 -17.03
C LYS A 195 -14.71 8.27 -18.41
N LYS A 196 -15.81 7.88 -19.05
CA LYS A 196 -15.83 7.34 -20.41
C LYS A 196 -15.04 6.02 -20.53
N GLY A 197 -15.12 5.16 -19.52
CA GLY A 197 -14.42 3.88 -19.50
C GLY A 197 -12.96 3.95 -19.03
N GLU A 198 -12.52 5.11 -18.57
CA GLU A 198 -11.21 5.30 -17.94
C GLU A 198 -11.36 5.56 -16.44
N GLU A 199 -10.47 4.93 -15.67
CA GLU A 199 -10.46 5.03 -14.21
C GLU A 199 -9.73 6.29 -13.74
N PHE A 200 -10.42 7.12 -12.96
CA PHE A 200 -9.84 8.28 -12.29
C PHE A 200 -10.14 8.27 -10.79
N TYR A 201 -9.37 9.07 -10.05
CA TYR A 201 -9.38 9.06 -8.58
C TYR A 201 -9.50 10.49 -8.06
N GLN A 202 -10.59 10.77 -7.35
CA GLN A 202 -10.83 12.06 -6.72
C GLN A 202 -10.38 12.02 -5.26
N VAL A 203 -9.56 12.99 -4.86
CA VAL A 203 -9.07 13.13 -3.50
C VAL A 203 -9.97 14.06 -2.68
N GLN A 204 -10.23 13.68 -1.43
CA GLN A 204 -10.94 14.45 -0.42
C GLN A 204 -10.06 14.58 0.82
N LEU A 205 -10.05 15.75 1.47
CA LEU A 205 -9.23 16.00 2.67
C LEU A 205 -10.06 16.49 3.85
N GLY A 206 -9.64 16.14 5.07
CA GLY A 206 -10.22 16.66 6.31
C GLY A 206 -11.40 15.87 6.87
N GLY A 207 -11.57 14.62 6.45
CA GLY A 207 -12.55 13.72 7.04
C GLY A 207 -12.15 13.28 8.46
N SER A 208 -13.15 13.05 9.31
CA SER A 208 -13.01 12.42 10.63
C SER A 208 -14.25 11.58 10.93
N SER A 209 -14.06 10.36 11.43
CA SER A 209 -15.11 9.51 12.01
C SER A 209 -15.11 9.50 13.54
N ASP A 210 -14.27 10.33 14.17
CA ASP A 210 -14.19 10.45 15.63
C ASP A 210 -15.39 11.28 16.16
N SER A 211 -15.37 11.60 17.45
CA SER A 211 -16.37 12.41 18.16
C SER A 211 -16.65 13.77 17.51
N ASP A 212 -15.71 14.28 16.71
CA ASP A 212 -15.79 15.50 15.92
C ASP A 212 -16.07 15.24 14.43
N ALA A 213 -16.97 14.29 14.16
CA ALA A 213 -17.24 13.77 12.82
C ALA A 213 -17.38 14.87 11.75
N THR A 214 -16.51 14.81 10.74
CA THR A 214 -16.48 15.74 9.60
C THR A 214 -16.34 14.97 8.30
N LEU A 215 -17.02 15.44 7.25
CA LEU A 215 -16.81 14.91 5.91
C LEU A 215 -15.65 15.65 5.24
N GLY A 216 -14.80 14.89 4.55
CA GLY A 216 -13.72 15.41 3.73
C GLY A 216 -14.25 16.30 2.60
N LYS A 217 -13.47 17.31 2.24
CA LYS A 217 -13.76 18.21 1.13
C LYS A 217 -12.97 17.79 -0.10
N VAL A 218 -13.65 17.75 -1.25
CA VAL A 218 -13.03 17.48 -2.54
C VAL A 218 -11.92 18.48 -2.82
N LEU A 219 -10.71 17.97 -3.06
CA LEU A 219 -9.52 18.76 -3.33
C LEU A 219 -9.61 19.48 -4.69
N GLY A 220 -10.14 18.79 -5.71
CA GLY A 220 -10.32 19.32 -7.05
C GLY A 220 -10.58 18.22 -8.10
N PRO A 221 -10.15 18.43 -9.36
CA PRO A 221 -10.21 17.42 -10.42
C PRO A 221 -9.56 16.09 -10.03
N SER A 222 -10.09 15.00 -10.59
CA SER A 222 -9.57 13.65 -10.37
C SER A 222 -8.28 13.38 -11.16
N PHE A 223 -7.46 12.47 -10.68
CA PHE A 223 -6.18 12.07 -11.26
C PHE A 223 -6.25 10.67 -11.86
N GLY A 224 -5.35 10.35 -12.79
CA GLY A 224 -5.13 8.99 -13.23
C GLY A 224 -4.52 8.11 -12.14
N ARG A 225 -4.67 6.79 -12.27
CA ARG A 225 -4.20 5.82 -11.27
C ARG A 225 -2.72 5.97 -10.91
N GLU A 226 -1.87 6.18 -11.91
CA GLU A 226 -0.41 6.23 -11.73
C GLU A 226 0.06 7.52 -11.06
N GLU A 227 -0.76 8.58 -11.08
CA GLU A 227 -0.43 9.88 -10.46
C GLU A 227 -0.68 9.87 -8.95
N MET A 228 -1.48 8.92 -8.45
CA MET A 228 -1.93 8.91 -7.06
C MET A 228 -0.81 8.92 -6.01
N PRO A 229 0.29 8.16 -6.15
CA PRO A 229 1.39 8.23 -5.20
C PRO A 229 2.03 9.62 -5.08
N GLU A 230 2.19 10.32 -6.21
CA GLU A 230 2.76 11.67 -6.25
C GLU A 230 1.78 12.70 -5.66
N VAL A 231 0.49 12.55 -5.95
CA VAL A 231 -0.57 13.41 -5.38
C VAL A 231 -0.57 13.31 -3.85
N ILE A 232 -0.51 12.09 -3.29
CA ILE A 232 -0.45 11.91 -1.84
C ILE A 232 0.85 12.47 -1.27
N GLU A 233 1.99 12.29 -1.92
CA GLU A 233 3.26 12.87 -1.50
C GLU A 233 3.20 14.42 -1.44
N LYS A 234 2.64 15.07 -2.47
CA LYS A 234 2.43 16.53 -2.49
C LYS A 234 1.55 16.99 -1.32
N ILE A 235 0.49 16.24 -0.99
CA ILE A 235 -0.39 16.51 0.17
C ILE A 235 0.38 16.40 1.50
N LEU A 236 1.18 15.35 1.66
CA LEU A 236 1.96 15.12 2.87
C LEU A 236 3.07 16.17 3.03
N ASN A 237 3.70 16.60 1.94
CA ASN A 237 4.70 17.66 1.98
C ASN A 237 4.09 18.97 2.49
N VAL A 238 2.91 19.37 2.00
CA VAL A 238 2.20 20.55 2.54
C VAL A 238 1.92 20.40 4.03
N TYR A 239 1.49 19.22 4.48
CA TYR A 239 1.29 18.95 5.90
C TYR A 239 2.59 19.13 6.69
N VAL A 240 3.67 18.45 6.30
CA VAL A 240 4.96 18.48 7.01
C VAL A 240 5.58 19.88 7.02
N GLU A 241 5.45 20.65 5.94
CA GLU A 241 5.96 22.02 5.84
C GLU A 241 5.19 23.01 6.72
N ASN A 242 3.90 22.74 6.99
CA ASN A 242 3.02 23.68 7.68
C ASN A 242 2.68 23.27 9.11
N ARG A 243 2.91 22.02 9.52
CA ARG A 243 2.63 21.54 10.88
C ARG A 243 3.46 22.28 11.92
N GLN A 244 2.87 22.52 13.08
CA GLN A 244 3.54 23.20 14.20
C GLN A 244 3.85 22.20 15.31
N GLY A 245 5.14 21.88 15.49
CA GLY A 245 5.55 20.84 16.45
C GLY A 245 5.00 19.48 16.05
N ASP A 246 4.33 18.80 16.99
CA ASP A 246 3.76 17.46 16.81
C ASP A 246 2.27 17.51 16.37
N GLU A 247 1.86 18.58 15.68
CA GLU A 247 0.49 18.75 15.19
C GLU A 247 0.13 17.64 14.19
N LEU A 248 -1.02 16.98 14.41
CA LEU A 248 -1.52 15.93 13.50
C LEU A 248 -1.97 16.53 12.16
N PHE A 249 -2.08 15.67 11.15
CA PHE A 249 -2.51 16.07 9.80
C PHE A 249 -3.85 16.80 9.81
N LEU A 250 -4.84 16.25 10.52
CA LEU A 250 -6.20 16.80 10.54
C LEU A 250 -6.24 18.19 11.20
N ASP A 251 -5.46 18.40 12.25
CA ASP A 251 -5.37 19.68 12.94
C ASP A 251 -4.68 20.73 12.07
N THR A 252 -3.58 20.34 11.43
CA THR A 252 -2.88 21.19 10.44
C THR A 252 -3.84 21.59 9.33
N TYR A 253 -4.57 20.63 8.76
CA TYR A 253 -5.58 20.88 7.72
C TYR A 253 -6.67 21.85 8.19
N ARG A 254 -7.19 21.68 9.41
CA ARG A 254 -8.23 22.55 9.97
C ARG A 254 -7.74 23.99 10.17
N ARG A 255 -6.47 24.15 10.53
CA ARG A 255 -5.85 25.47 10.76
C ARG A 255 -5.55 26.22 9.46
N ILE A 256 -4.94 25.56 8.47
CA ILE A 256 -4.49 26.23 7.23
C ILE A 256 -5.53 26.16 6.10
N GLY A 257 -6.53 25.28 6.24
CA GLY A 257 -7.58 25.05 5.26
C GLY A 257 -7.12 24.27 4.03
N LEU A 258 -8.03 24.12 3.07
CA LEU A 258 -7.81 23.32 1.85
C LEU A 258 -6.90 23.99 0.82
N THR A 259 -6.81 25.32 0.82
CA THR A 259 -6.18 26.11 -0.24
C THR A 259 -4.70 25.74 -0.47
N PRO A 260 -3.83 25.67 0.56
CA PRO A 260 -2.41 25.34 0.34
C PRO A 260 -2.22 23.95 -0.29
N PHE A 261 -3.00 22.96 0.15
CA PHE A 261 -2.98 21.61 -0.43
C PHE A 261 -3.38 21.62 -1.89
N LYS A 262 -4.42 22.38 -2.24
CA LYS A 262 -4.90 22.50 -3.62
C LYS A 262 -3.86 23.18 -4.52
N GLU A 263 -3.25 24.26 -4.05
CA GLU A 263 -2.24 24.99 -4.81
C GLU A 263 -1.01 24.13 -5.08
N SER A 264 -0.53 23.38 -4.09
CA SER A 264 0.61 22.47 -4.26
C SER A 264 0.31 21.32 -5.22
N VAL A 265 -0.84 20.66 -5.06
CA VAL A 265 -1.19 19.48 -5.86
C VAL A 265 -1.44 19.82 -7.33
N TYR A 266 -2.02 20.98 -7.63
CA TYR A 266 -2.31 21.41 -9.01
C TYR A 266 -1.31 22.42 -9.58
N ALA A 267 -0.20 22.70 -8.89
CA ALA A 267 0.89 23.47 -9.45
C ALA A 267 1.43 22.74 -10.69
N LYS A 268 1.64 23.48 -11.78
CA LYS A 268 2.33 22.93 -12.95
C LYS A 268 3.80 22.80 -12.58
N ASP A 269 4.35 21.59 -12.71
CA ASP A 269 5.80 21.41 -12.58
C ASP A 269 6.49 22.29 -13.64
N HIS A 270 7.41 23.15 -13.18
CA HIS A 270 8.13 24.11 -14.00
C HIS A 270 9.26 23.48 -14.80
#